data_AF-A0A6L6TMJ4-F1
#
_entry.id   AF-A0A6L6TMJ4-F1
#
_cell.length_a   1.000
_cell.length_b   1.000
_cell.length_c   1.000
_cell.angle_alpha   90.00
_cell.angle_beta   90.00
_cell.angle_gamma   90.00
#
_symmetry.space_group_name_H-M   'P 1'
#
loop_
_entity.id
_entity.type
_entity.pdbx_description
1 polymer ?
#
loop_
_entity_poly.entity_id
_entity_poly.type
_entity_poly.pdbx_seq_one_letter_code
_entity_poly.pdbx_strand_id
1 'polypeptide(L)'
;MSGGIIMGEKIIKAKDFMTKYVFSIPPDVTVHELVKLFVTHPVSAVPVVGDDNELLGIVSEGDLLYKKVKPKVPAYLDILGANIYYCGFGRYERSFRKLLATQAADLMTKDVRCVTPETDMETIMNLMIDEHLKTVPVVEKPNRLVGIITRHDILGAIAATELEEKMAENHKSTEE
;
A
#
# COMPACT_ATOMS: atom_id res chain seq x y z
N MET A 1 -3.61 25.79 -2.24
CA MET A 1 -2.19 25.97 -2.58
C MET A 1 -1.43 25.00 -1.71
N SER A 2 -1.01 23.86 -2.27
CA SER A 2 -0.24 22.82 -1.57
C SER A 2 1.19 23.32 -1.38
N GLY A 3 1.68 23.23 -0.16
CA GLY A 3 3.01 23.70 0.21
C GLY A 3 3.93 22.51 0.24
N GLY A 4 4.70 22.31 -0.84
CA GLY A 4 5.72 21.28 -0.94
C GLY A 4 6.59 21.24 0.31
N ILE A 5 6.98 20.04 0.75
CA ILE A 5 8.17 19.95 1.59
C ILE A 5 9.35 20.26 0.67
N ILE A 6 9.79 21.51 0.74
CA ILE A 6 10.89 22.03 -0.05
C ILE A 6 12.17 21.83 0.77
N MET A 7 13.17 21.20 0.17
CA MET A 7 14.48 21.00 0.80
C MET A 7 15.45 21.95 0.10
N GLY A 8 15.76 23.07 0.75
CA GLY A 8 16.28 24.25 0.03
C GLY A 8 15.25 24.80 -0.97
N GLU A 9 15.50 24.69 -2.28
CA GLU A 9 14.54 25.00 -3.38
C GLU A 9 14.09 23.74 -4.15
N LYS A 10 14.45 22.54 -3.70
CA LYS A 10 14.30 21.30 -4.48
C LYS A 10 13.10 20.46 -4.01
N ILE A 11 12.28 20.05 -4.98
CA ILE A 11 11.16 19.14 -4.78
C ILE A 11 11.68 17.69 -4.79
N ILE A 12 11.46 16.95 -3.69
CA ILE A 12 11.80 15.52 -3.61
C ILE A 12 10.71 14.68 -4.26
N LYS A 13 11.12 13.79 -5.16
CA LYS A 13 10.22 12.92 -5.93
C LYS A 13 10.30 11.48 -5.46
N ALA A 14 9.27 10.69 -5.76
CA ALA A 14 9.18 9.27 -5.45
C ALA A 14 10.47 8.50 -5.80
N LYS A 15 11.01 8.73 -7.00
CA LYS A 15 12.23 8.03 -7.48
C LYS A 15 13.48 8.27 -6.64
N ASP A 16 13.50 9.34 -5.84
CA ASP A 16 14.66 9.71 -5.02
C ASP A 16 14.74 8.87 -3.75
N PHE A 17 13.61 8.32 -3.28
CA PHE A 17 13.54 7.57 -2.01
C PHE A 17 12.75 6.25 -2.06
N MET A 18 12.14 5.90 -3.20
CA MET A 18 11.41 4.62 -3.32
C MET A 18 12.34 3.41 -3.27
N THR A 19 11.84 2.31 -2.69
CA THR A 19 12.50 1.01 -2.81
C THR A 19 12.24 0.44 -4.21
N LYS A 20 13.32 0.28 -4.99
CA LYS A 20 13.26 -0.19 -6.40
C LYS A 20 13.09 -1.71 -6.53
N TYR A 21 13.72 -2.47 -5.63
CA TYR A 21 13.58 -3.93 -5.59
C TYR A 21 12.32 -4.30 -4.81
N VAL A 22 11.20 -4.32 -5.51
CA VAL A 22 9.90 -4.60 -4.89
C VAL A 22 9.73 -6.11 -4.76
N PHE A 23 9.52 -6.57 -3.53
CA PHE A 23 9.10 -7.93 -3.28
C PHE A 23 7.62 -8.08 -3.65
N SER A 24 7.34 -8.71 -4.80
CA SER A 24 6.01 -8.93 -5.36
C SER A 24 5.71 -10.42 -5.53
N ILE A 25 4.44 -10.75 -5.78
CA ILE A 25 3.97 -12.13 -5.95
C ILE A 25 3.06 -12.27 -7.18
N PRO A 26 2.95 -13.46 -7.79
CA PRO A 26 1.97 -13.72 -8.83
C PRO A 26 0.53 -13.89 -8.25
N PRO A 27 -0.51 -13.77 -9.09
CA PRO A 27 -1.92 -13.78 -8.65
C PRO A 27 -2.42 -15.14 -8.14
N ASP A 28 -1.77 -16.24 -8.53
CA ASP A 28 -2.16 -17.62 -8.21
C ASP A 28 -1.59 -18.12 -6.87
N VAL A 29 -0.71 -17.35 -6.21
CA VAL A 29 -0.15 -17.68 -4.89
C VAL A 29 -1.27 -17.94 -3.89
N THR A 30 -1.18 -19.04 -3.15
CA THR A 30 -2.22 -19.43 -2.21
C THR A 30 -2.23 -18.54 -0.97
N VAL A 31 -3.38 -18.46 -0.30
CA VAL A 31 -3.50 -17.75 0.99
C VAL A 31 -2.57 -18.35 2.06
N HIS A 32 -2.31 -19.66 2.01
CA HIS A 32 -1.39 -20.31 2.95
C HIS A 32 0.06 -19.83 2.76
N GLU A 33 0.52 -19.77 1.52
CA GLU A 33 1.85 -19.26 1.16
C GLU A 33 1.97 -17.77 1.51
N LEU A 34 0.94 -16.98 1.26
CA LEU A 34 0.85 -15.58 1.67
C LEU A 34 1.06 -15.42 3.19
N VAL A 35 0.36 -16.20 4.02
CA VAL A 35 0.54 -16.15 5.48
C VAL A 35 1.98 -16.48 5.86
N LYS A 36 2.57 -17.53 5.27
CA LYS A 36 3.96 -17.90 5.53
C LYS A 36 4.92 -16.78 5.12
N LEU A 37 4.67 -16.15 3.98
CA LEU A 37 5.44 -15.04 3.45
C LEU A 37 5.41 -13.85 4.42
N PHE A 38 4.24 -13.42 4.89
CA PHE A 38 4.10 -12.32 5.86
C PHE A 38 4.73 -12.60 7.22
N VAL A 39 4.78 -13.86 7.65
CA VAL A 39 5.45 -14.25 8.90
C VAL A 39 6.98 -14.28 8.74
N THR A 40 7.47 -14.59 7.54
CA THR A 40 8.90 -14.77 7.28
C THR A 40 9.60 -13.50 6.80
N HIS A 41 8.86 -12.54 6.25
CA HIS A 41 9.39 -11.29 5.71
C HIS A 41 8.79 -10.10 6.44
N PRO A 42 9.59 -9.06 6.77
CA PRO A 42 9.12 -7.85 7.44
C PRO A 42 8.40 -6.90 6.47
N VAL A 43 7.32 -7.35 5.84
CA VAL A 43 6.52 -6.57 4.89
C VAL A 43 5.07 -6.50 5.36
N SER A 44 4.47 -5.30 5.39
CA SER A 44 3.06 -5.15 5.80
C SER A 44 2.07 -5.26 4.64
N ALA A 45 2.56 -5.15 3.41
CA ALA A 45 1.80 -5.36 2.18
C ALA A 45 2.73 -5.81 1.05
N VAL A 46 2.18 -6.59 0.11
CA VAL A 46 2.87 -7.08 -1.07
C VAL A 46 2.06 -6.81 -2.35
N PRO A 47 2.67 -6.21 -3.37
CA PRO A 47 2.06 -6.09 -4.69
C PRO A 47 1.85 -7.46 -5.34
N VAL A 48 0.70 -7.62 -5.98
CA VAL A 48 0.39 -8.76 -6.85
C VAL A 48 0.62 -8.31 -8.28
N VAL A 49 1.49 -9.01 -8.99
CA VAL A 49 1.92 -8.64 -10.35
C VAL A 49 1.63 -9.75 -11.35
N GLY A 50 1.30 -9.36 -12.58
CA GLY A 50 1.14 -10.25 -13.71
C GLY A 50 2.42 -10.33 -14.55
N ASP A 51 2.25 -10.66 -15.82
CA ASP A 51 3.34 -10.65 -16.80
C ASP A 51 3.95 -9.25 -16.93
N ASP A 52 5.23 -9.17 -17.30
CA ASP A 52 5.98 -7.92 -17.48
C ASP A 52 5.94 -6.95 -16.27
N ASN A 53 5.73 -7.49 -15.07
CA ASN A 53 5.60 -6.74 -13.81
C ASN A 53 4.41 -5.76 -13.79
N GLU A 54 3.34 -6.07 -14.53
CA GLU A 54 2.09 -5.31 -14.47
C GLU A 54 1.46 -5.42 -13.08
N LEU A 55 1.11 -4.29 -12.46
CA LEU A 55 0.49 -4.27 -11.15
C LEU A 55 -1.00 -4.65 -11.24
N LEU A 56 -1.36 -5.85 -10.75
CA LEU A 56 -2.75 -6.35 -10.75
C LEU A 56 -3.50 -6.00 -9.46
N GLY A 57 -2.78 -5.85 -8.35
CA GLY A 57 -3.39 -5.58 -7.05
C GLY A 57 -2.37 -5.48 -5.91
N ILE A 58 -2.88 -5.33 -4.69
CA ILE A 58 -2.07 -5.37 -3.47
C ILE A 58 -2.77 -6.20 -2.39
N VAL A 59 -1.99 -6.97 -1.64
CA VAL A 59 -2.44 -7.73 -0.46
C VAL A 59 -1.71 -7.20 0.76
N SER A 60 -2.42 -6.94 1.86
CA SER A 60 -1.86 -6.53 3.15
C SER A 60 -2.10 -7.57 4.23
N GLU A 61 -1.35 -7.48 5.33
CA GLU A 61 -1.63 -8.27 6.55
C GLU A 61 -3.08 -8.09 7.01
N GLY A 62 -3.64 -6.88 6.86
CA GLY A 62 -5.03 -6.58 7.20
C GLY A 62 -6.01 -7.45 6.43
N ASP A 63 -5.75 -7.71 5.15
CA ASP A 63 -6.59 -8.57 4.31
C ASP A 63 -6.62 -10.02 4.82
N LEU A 64 -5.49 -10.52 5.33
CA LEU A 64 -5.39 -11.85 5.92
C LEU A 64 -6.07 -11.94 7.30
N LEU A 65 -5.98 -10.88 8.11
CA LEU A 65 -6.64 -10.81 9.41
C LEU A 65 -8.16 -10.82 9.28
N TYR A 66 -8.72 -10.21 8.22
CA TYR A 66 -10.15 -10.27 7.92
C TYR A 66 -10.69 -11.71 7.76
N LYS A 67 -9.84 -12.70 7.45
CA LYS A 67 -10.23 -14.13 7.39
C LYS A 67 -10.50 -14.74 8.78
N LYS A 68 -9.89 -14.20 9.84
CA LYS A 68 -10.05 -14.70 11.22
C LYS A 68 -11.16 -13.99 11.99
N VAL A 69 -11.60 -12.82 11.53
CA VAL A 69 -12.77 -12.15 12.10
C VAL A 69 -14.00 -12.78 11.45
N LYS A 70 -14.80 -13.55 12.23
CA LYS A 70 -16.13 -13.95 11.75
C LYS A 70 -16.83 -12.66 11.30
N PRO A 71 -17.26 -12.52 10.04
CA PRO A 71 -18.07 -11.38 9.67
C PRO A 71 -19.27 -11.39 10.63
N LYS A 72 -19.65 -10.22 11.16
CA LYS A 72 -20.94 -10.11 11.86
C LYS A 72 -22.01 -10.46 10.84
N VAL A 73 -22.40 -11.73 10.75
CA VAL A 73 -23.52 -12.14 9.90
C VAL A 73 -24.72 -11.32 10.38
N PRO A 74 -25.42 -10.59 9.48
CA PRO A 74 -26.67 -9.95 9.87
C PRO A 74 -27.58 -11.05 10.43
N ALA A 75 -28.30 -10.76 11.49
CA ALA A 75 -29.42 -11.60 11.88
C ALA A 75 -30.33 -11.75 10.65
N TYR A 76 -30.53 -12.97 10.18
CA TYR A 76 -31.55 -13.27 9.18
C TYR A 76 -32.87 -13.50 9.92
N LEU A 77 -33.98 -13.06 9.33
CA LEU A 77 -35.29 -13.58 9.73
C LEU A 77 -35.70 -14.66 8.73
N ASP A 78 -36.11 -15.82 9.25
CA ASP A 78 -36.87 -16.80 8.47
C ASP A 78 -38.34 -16.38 8.48
N ILE A 79 -38.76 -15.67 7.44
CA ILE A 79 -40.17 -15.36 7.23
C ILE A 79 -40.63 -16.25 6.09
N LEU A 80 -41.45 -17.26 6.41
CA LEU A 80 -42.09 -18.14 5.43
C LEU A 80 -41.08 -18.86 4.49
N GLY A 81 -39.93 -19.31 5.01
CA GLY A 81 -38.93 -20.03 4.22
C GLY A 81 -38.10 -19.15 3.29
N ALA A 82 -38.28 -17.83 3.34
CA ALA A 82 -37.46 -16.87 2.64
C ALA A 82 -36.40 -16.31 3.60
N ASN A 83 -35.12 -16.43 3.22
CA ASN A 83 -34.00 -15.82 3.94
C ASN A 83 -33.98 -14.31 3.67
N ILE A 84 -34.62 -13.52 4.53
CA ILE A 84 -34.69 -12.06 4.39
C ILE A 84 -33.56 -11.42 5.21
N TYR A 85 -32.58 -10.83 4.52
CA TYR A 85 -31.43 -10.15 5.11
C TYR A 85 -31.74 -8.66 5.34
N TYR A 86 -31.77 -8.20 6.59
CA TYR A 86 -32.25 -6.86 6.96
C TYR A 86 -31.22 -5.72 6.86
N CYS A 87 -30.05 -5.93 6.26
CA CYS A 87 -29.01 -4.90 6.13
C CYS A 87 -28.35 -5.00 4.75
N GLY A 88 -28.30 -3.88 4.01
CA GLY A 88 -27.90 -3.80 2.61
C GLY A 88 -26.66 -4.60 2.22
N PHE A 89 -26.82 -5.41 1.16
CA PHE A 89 -25.88 -6.40 0.62
C PHE A 89 -24.50 -5.84 0.22
N GLY A 90 -24.41 -4.57 -0.17
CA GLY A 90 -23.19 -4.00 -0.77
C GLY A 90 -21.94 -3.94 0.13
N ARG A 91 -22.12 -3.97 1.47
CA ARG A 91 -20.98 -3.94 2.42
C ARG A 91 -20.49 -5.34 2.81
N TYR A 92 -21.25 -6.39 2.49
CA TYR A 92 -20.95 -7.78 2.88
C TYR A 92 -20.19 -8.58 1.82
N GLU A 93 -20.36 -8.26 0.53
CA GLU A 93 -19.69 -9.00 -0.56
C GLU A 93 -18.16 -9.02 -0.41
N ARG A 94 -17.54 -7.88 -0.06
CA ARG A 94 -16.09 -7.78 0.05
C ARG A 94 -15.54 -8.68 1.16
N SER A 95 -16.21 -8.74 2.31
CA SER A 95 -15.80 -9.58 3.44
C SER A 95 -16.09 -11.07 3.20
N PHE A 96 -17.21 -11.39 2.54
CA PHE A 96 -17.58 -12.77 2.21
C PHE A 96 -16.65 -13.38 1.15
N ARG A 97 -16.29 -12.61 0.11
CA ARG A 97 -15.31 -13.03 -0.92
C ARG A 97 -13.94 -13.33 -0.32
N LYS A 98 -13.46 -12.51 0.63
CA LYS A 98 -12.18 -12.74 1.32
C LYS A 98 -12.18 -13.99 2.20
N LEU A 99 -13.33 -14.42 2.73
CA LEU A 99 -13.44 -15.68 3.48
C LEU A 99 -13.32 -16.91 2.59
N LEU A 100 -13.86 -16.82 1.38
CA LEU A 100 -13.81 -17.89 0.37
C LEU A 100 -12.53 -17.88 -0.48
N ALA A 101 -11.71 -16.84 -0.35
CA ALA A 101 -10.47 -16.67 -1.10
C ALA A 101 -9.51 -17.83 -0.87
N THR A 102 -9.02 -18.38 -1.97
CA THR A 102 -8.01 -19.45 -1.99
C THR A 102 -6.65 -18.95 -2.46
N GLN A 103 -6.64 -17.93 -3.32
CA GLN A 103 -5.45 -17.34 -3.93
C GLN A 103 -5.36 -15.82 -3.73
N ALA A 104 -4.20 -15.24 -4.04
CA ALA A 104 -3.92 -13.82 -3.93
C ALA A 104 -4.88 -12.98 -4.78
N ALA A 105 -5.22 -13.43 -5.99
CA ALA A 105 -6.17 -12.75 -6.88
C ALA A 105 -7.57 -12.56 -6.28
N ASP A 106 -8.01 -13.49 -5.43
CA ASP A 106 -9.31 -13.44 -4.76
C ASP A 106 -9.32 -12.45 -3.59
N LEU A 107 -8.16 -12.31 -2.94
CA LEU A 107 -7.97 -11.54 -1.72
C LEU A 107 -7.58 -10.07 -1.99
N MET A 108 -6.82 -9.84 -3.06
CA MET A 108 -6.18 -8.55 -3.34
C MET A 108 -7.17 -7.42 -3.56
N THR A 109 -6.74 -6.22 -3.19
CA THR A 109 -7.39 -4.99 -3.61
C THR A 109 -6.93 -4.66 -5.02
N LYS A 110 -7.87 -4.59 -5.97
CA LYS A 110 -7.61 -4.31 -7.40
C LYS A 110 -7.51 -2.81 -7.72
N ASP A 111 -8.31 -2.00 -7.03
CA ASP A 111 -8.24 -0.54 -7.13
C ASP A 111 -7.11 -0.02 -6.23
N VAL A 112 -5.90 -0.13 -6.74
CA VAL A 112 -4.68 0.23 -6.01
C VAL A 112 -4.35 1.68 -6.28
N ARG A 113 -4.25 2.49 -5.21
CA ARG A 113 -3.71 3.83 -5.35
C ARG A 113 -2.20 3.75 -5.55
N CYS A 114 -1.78 4.26 -6.70
CA CYS A 114 -0.40 4.24 -7.14
C CYS A 114 0.08 5.66 -7.43
N VAL A 115 1.39 5.84 -7.38
CA VAL A 115 2.06 7.08 -7.78
C VAL A 115 3.08 6.81 -8.89
N THR A 116 3.63 7.86 -9.47
CA THR A 116 4.67 7.75 -10.51
C THR A 116 6.04 8.08 -9.93
N PRO A 117 7.15 7.70 -10.59
CA PRO A 117 8.50 8.09 -10.17
C PRO A 117 8.70 9.61 -10.03
N GLU A 118 7.89 10.40 -10.72
CA GLU A 118 7.96 11.87 -10.72
C GLU A 118 7.03 12.52 -9.68
N THR A 119 6.22 11.75 -8.95
CA THR A 119 5.29 12.28 -7.96
C THR A 119 6.03 12.81 -6.73
N ASP A 120 5.64 13.99 -6.26
CA ASP A 120 6.30 14.68 -5.14
C ASP A 120 6.02 14.00 -3.79
N MET A 121 6.99 14.05 -2.88
CA MET A 121 6.89 13.45 -1.55
C MET A 121 5.69 13.97 -0.75
N GLU A 122 5.40 15.28 -0.80
CA GLU A 122 4.24 15.89 -0.12
C GLU A 122 2.93 15.24 -0.58
N THR A 123 2.77 15.07 -1.90
CA THR A 123 1.58 14.43 -2.48
C THR A 123 1.45 12.99 -2.00
N ILE A 124 2.56 12.26 -1.89
CA ILE A 124 2.58 10.87 -1.41
C ILE A 124 2.22 10.82 0.09
N MET A 125 2.75 11.72 0.91
CA MET A 125 2.41 11.79 2.33
C MET A 125 0.93 12.09 2.55
N ASN A 126 0.38 13.08 1.85
CA ASN A 126 -1.04 13.42 1.92
C ASN A 126 -1.91 12.21 1.52
N LEU A 127 -1.58 11.55 0.41
CA LEU A 127 -2.25 10.32 -0.02
C LEU A 127 -2.22 9.24 1.07
N MET A 128 -1.07 9.01 1.71
CA MET A 128 -0.94 8.00 2.76
C MET A 128 -1.70 8.33 4.05
N ILE A 129 -1.79 9.61 4.41
CA ILE A 129 -2.51 10.08 5.60
C ILE A 129 -4.02 9.99 5.36
N ASP A 130 -4.49 10.60 4.27
CA ASP A 130 -5.91 10.75 3.95
C ASP A 130 -6.58 9.39 3.71
N GLU A 131 -5.87 8.48 3.05
CA GLU A 131 -6.39 7.14 2.74
C GLU A 131 -5.90 6.07 3.72
N HIS A 132 -5.22 6.47 4.79
CA HIS A 132 -4.68 5.58 5.83
C HIS A 132 -3.81 4.45 5.28
N LEU A 133 -3.09 4.70 4.19
CA LEU A 133 -2.21 3.73 3.56
C LEU A 133 -0.91 3.60 4.34
N LYS A 134 -0.40 2.37 4.43
CA LYS A 134 0.93 2.07 4.98
C LYS A 134 2.00 2.01 3.90
N THR A 135 1.58 1.72 2.68
CA THR A 135 2.44 1.43 1.55
C THR A 135 1.75 1.89 0.27
N VAL A 136 2.53 2.44 -0.67
CA VAL A 136 2.06 2.95 -1.96
C VAL A 136 2.95 2.38 -3.07
N PRO A 137 2.41 1.63 -4.03
CA PRO A 137 3.15 1.20 -5.20
C PRO A 137 3.49 2.38 -6.12
N VAL A 138 4.68 2.31 -6.73
CA VAL A 138 5.13 3.24 -7.76
C VAL A 138 5.09 2.54 -9.10
N VAL A 139 4.35 3.10 -10.05
CA VAL A 139 4.12 2.51 -11.37
C VAL A 139 4.54 3.44 -12.50
N GLU A 140 5.01 2.86 -13.59
CA GLU A 140 5.18 3.53 -14.89
C GLU A 140 4.08 3.10 -15.86
N LYS A 141 3.83 3.92 -16.89
CA LYS A 141 2.88 3.57 -17.96
C LYS A 141 3.37 2.32 -18.71
N PRO A 142 2.49 1.37 -19.06
CA PRO A 142 1.03 1.41 -18.92
C PRO A 142 0.50 1.12 -17.50
N ASN A 143 1.12 0.23 -16.74
CA ASN A 143 0.85 -0.02 -15.32
C ASN A 143 1.94 -0.92 -14.70
N ARG A 144 3.19 -0.67 -15.07
CA ARG A 144 4.33 -1.50 -14.67
C ARG A 144 4.82 -1.08 -13.30
N LEU A 145 4.88 -2.01 -12.35
CA LEU A 145 5.46 -1.77 -11.03
C LEU A 145 6.96 -1.51 -11.16
N VAL A 146 7.43 -0.39 -10.62
CA VAL A 146 8.85 0.02 -10.66
C VAL A 146 9.43 0.36 -9.29
N GLY A 147 8.57 0.46 -8.28
CA GLY A 147 9.00 0.76 -6.93
C GLY A 147 7.87 0.61 -5.92
N ILE A 148 8.23 0.73 -4.66
CA ILE A 148 7.29 0.73 -3.54
C ILE A 148 7.77 1.76 -2.51
N ILE A 149 6.81 2.47 -1.92
CA ILE A 149 7.08 3.45 -0.87
C ILE A 149 6.30 3.04 0.37
N THR A 150 7.02 2.94 1.48
CA THR A 150 6.49 2.71 2.82
C THR A 150 6.66 3.95 3.68
N ARG A 151 6.01 3.97 4.84
CA ARG A 151 6.25 5.03 5.84
C ARG A 151 7.70 5.08 6.30
N HIS A 152 8.40 3.94 6.30
CA HIS A 152 9.82 3.89 6.67
C HIS A 152 10.68 4.62 5.64
N ASP A 153 10.40 4.47 4.35
CA ASP A 153 11.12 5.18 3.28
C ASP A 153 10.95 6.71 3.41
N ILE A 154 9.72 7.16 3.71
CA ILE A 154 9.45 8.59 3.95
C ILE A 154 10.23 9.11 5.15
N LEU A 155 10.19 8.40 6.28
CA LEU A 155 10.95 8.79 7.49
C LEU A 155 12.47 8.76 7.26
N GLY A 156 12.95 7.85 6.41
CA GLY A 156 14.34 7.81 5.99
C GLY A 156 14.73 9.04 5.17
N ALA A 157 13.87 9.45 4.25
CA ALA A 157 14.12 10.60 3.38
C ALA A 157 14.04 11.95 4.12
N ILE A 158 12.97 12.17 4.89
CA ILE A 158 13.02 12.59 6.30
C ILE A 158 14.39 13.01 6.87
N ALA A 159 14.94 12.06 7.62
CA ALA A 159 16.19 12.18 8.34
C ALA A 159 17.39 12.46 7.43
N ALA A 160 17.43 11.86 6.24
CA ALA A 160 18.52 12.10 5.29
C ALA A 160 18.66 13.58 4.96
N THR A 161 17.54 14.28 4.81
CA THR A 161 17.61 15.66 4.38
C THR A 161 17.81 16.65 5.52
N GLU A 162 17.31 16.36 6.73
CA GLU A 162 17.72 17.12 7.92
C GLU A 162 19.23 17.05 8.17
N LEU A 163 19.88 15.93 7.81
CA LEU A 163 21.34 15.79 7.90
C LEU A 163 22.08 16.65 6.86
N GLU A 164 21.56 16.72 5.63
CA GLU A 164 22.13 17.56 4.56
C GLU A 164 22.07 19.05 4.92
N GLU A 165 20.95 19.52 5.48
CA GLU A 165 20.79 20.91 5.94
C GLU A 165 21.80 21.26 7.04
N LYS A 166 21.94 20.41 8.06
CA LYS A 166 22.92 20.59 9.15
C LYS A 166 24.36 20.57 8.65
N MET A 167 24.67 19.75 7.64
CA MET A 167 26.01 19.74 7.02
C MET A 167 26.29 21.03 6.26
N ALA A 168 25.31 21.59 5.54
CA ALA A 168 25.47 22.83 4.79
C ALA A 168 25.67 24.06 5.71
N GLU A 169 25.01 24.09 6.87
CA GLU A 169 25.15 25.15 7.88
C GLU A 169 26.52 25.14 8.56
N ASN A 170 27.06 23.95 8.85
CA ASN A 170 28.39 23.80 9.47
C ASN A 170 29.54 24.20 8.53
N HIS A 171 29.39 23.99 7.22
CA HIS A 171 30.41 24.42 6.25
C HIS A 171 30.47 25.95 6.09
N LYS A 172 29.33 26.65 6.20
CA LYS A 172 29.28 28.13 6.15
C LYS A 172 29.86 28.82 7.38
N SER A 173 29.82 28.16 8.54
CA SER A 173 30.32 28.71 9.82
C SER A 173 31.81 28.44 10.07
N THR A 174 32.50 27.74 9.17
CA THR A 174 33.95 27.48 9.24
C THR A 174 34.76 28.40 8.31
N GLU A 175 34.10 29.19 7.46
CA GLU A 175 34.71 30.14 6.51
C GLU A 175 34.60 31.62 6.93
N GLU A 176 34.00 31.91 8.10
CA GLU A 176 34.02 33.22 8.79
C GLU A 176 34.98 33.20 10.00
#